data_AF-A0A954CSY8-F1
#
_entry.id   AF-A0A954CSY8-F1
#
_cell.length_a   1.000
_cell.length_b   1.000
_cell.length_c   1.000
_cell.angle_alpha   90.00
_cell.angle_beta   90.00
_cell.angle_gamma   90.00
#
_symmetry.space_group_name_H-M   'P 1'
#
loop_
_entity.id
_entity.type
_entity.pdbx_description
1 polymer ?
#
loop_
_entity_poly.entity_id
_entity_poly.type
_entity_poly.pdbx_seq_one_letter_code
_entity_poly.pdbx_strand_id
1 'polypeptide(L)'
;MTIRDDARATLKTPLGDKTIYRLNAVQGAENLPYTIKILLESILRNLDGNAFSEEDVKALAAYDARNVKDVEINFMPGRVVLQDFTGVPAVVDLAAMRAAMQRMGGDPQKVNPLVPCDLVIDHSVQVDAFGSQDALKTNSRIEFERNQERYEFLKWGQTAFDNFRVVPPATGIVHQVNLEYLAKVVWEKDGTLFPDSLVGTDSHTTMINGLGVLGWGVGGIEAEAA
;
A
#
# COMPACT_ATOMS: atom_id res chain seq x y z
N MET A 1 12.30 -28.48 2.58
CA MET A 1 10.91 -28.11 2.89
C MET A 1 11.03 -26.94 3.84
N THR A 2 10.55 -25.78 3.42
CA THR A 2 10.67 -24.52 4.18
C THR A 2 9.48 -24.37 5.14
N ILE A 3 9.60 -23.50 6.15
CA ILE A 3 8.46 -23.16 7.03
C ILE A 3 7.25 -22.66 6.22
N ARG A 4 7.50 -21.98 5.07
CA ARG A 4 6.45 -21.54 4.14
C ARG A 4 5.68 -22.70 3.52
N ASP A 5 6.38 -23.75 3.10
CA ASP A 5 5.78 -24.93 2.46
C ASP A 5 4.85 -25.64 3.46
N ASP A 6 5.28 -25.77 4.71
CA ASP A 6 4.51 -26.39 5.78
C ASP A 6 3.29 -25.55 6.19
N ALA A 7 3.41 -24.23 6.10
CA ALA A 7 2.32 -23.30 6.41
C ALA A 7 1.28 -23.19 5.28
N ARG A 8 1.62 -23.57 4.05
CA ARG A 8 0.72 -23.44 2.90
C ARG A 8 -0.48 -24.37 3.05
N ALA A 9 -1.68 -23.81 2.96
CA ALA A 9 -2.91 -24.58 3.03
C ALA A 9 -3.98 -24.09 2.07
N THR A 10 -4.90 -24.99 1.72
CA THR A 10 -6.11 -24.65 0.97
C THR A 10 -7.22 -24.25 1.93
N LEU A 11 -7.83 -23.09 1.66
CA LEU A 11 -9.07 -22.62 2.25
C LEU A 11 -10.20 -22.78 1.23
N LYS A 12 -11.21 -23.59 1.56
CA LYS A 12 -12.41 -23.71 0.73
C LYS A 12 -13.31 -22.50 0.95
N THR A 13 -13.63 -21.79 -0.11
CA THR A 13 -14.52 -20.61 -0.05
C THR A 13 -15.68 -20.77 -1.04
N PRO A 14 -16.78 -20.01 -0.90
CA PRO A 14 -17.83 -19.96 -1.91
C PRO A 14 -17.35 -19.50 -3.30
N LEU A 15 -16.18 -18.84 -3.37
CA LEU A 15 -15.55 -18.35 -4.60
C LEU A 15 -14.48 -19.32 -5.13
N GLY A 16 -14.48 -20.56 -4.64
CA GLY A 16 -13.51 -21.60 -4.98
C GLY A 16 -12.41 -21.79 -3.94
N ASP A 17 -11.49 -22.70 -4.24
CA ASP A 17 -10.36 -23.01 -3.38
C ASP A 17 -9.31 -21.91 -3.48
N LYS A 18 -8.88 -21.40 -2.32
CA LYS A 18 -7.86 -20.35 -2.20
C LYS A 18 -6.69 -20.86 -1.38
N THR A 19 -5.50 -20.31 -1.63
CA THR A 19 -4.30 -20.58 -0.82
C THR A 19 -4.22 -19.59 0.34
N ILE A 20 -3.84 -20.07 1.52
CA ILE A 20 -3.47 -19.24 2.68
C ILE A 20 -2.16 -19.77 3.29
N TYR A 21 -1.45 -18.91 4.01
CA TYR A 21 -0.32 -19.31 4.86
C TYR A 21 -0.77 -19.30 6.31
N ARG A 22 -0.88 -20.48 6.93
CA ARG A 22 -1.42 -20.62 8.28
C ARG A 22 -0.34 -20.32 9.31
N LEU A 23 -0.56 -19.28 10.10
CA LEU A 23 0.37 -18.89 11.17
C LEU A 23 0.50 -19.95 12.27
N ASN A 24 -0.49 -20.84 12.45
CA ASN A 24 -0.40 -21.93 13.43
C ASN A 24 0.63 -23.02 13.07
N ALA A 25 1.18 -23.01 11.85
CA ALA A 25 2.34 -23.82 11.50
C ALA A 25 3.64 -23.23 12.06
N VAL A 26 3.64 -21.97 12.51
CA VAL A 26 4.78 -21.29 13.11
C VAL A 26 4.66 -21.37 14.64
N GLN A 27 5.56 -22.12 15.27
CA GLN A 27 5.60 -22.26 16.72
C GLN A 27 5.77 -20.89 17.41
N GLY A 28 4.89 -20.56 18.36
CA GLY A 28 4.92 -19.29 19.10
C GLY A 28 3.99 -18.21 18.54
N ALA A 29 3.41 -18.43 17.35
CA ALA A 29 2.51 -17.47 16.72
C ALA A 29 1.14 -17.34 17.41
N GLU A 30 0.74 -18.29 18.26
CA GLU A 30 -0.61 -18.37 18.83
C GLU A 30 -0.94 -17.13 19.68
N ASN A 31 0.01 -16.69 20.49
CA ASN A 31 -0.16 -15.62 21.47
C ASN A 31 0.32 -14.24 20.99
N LEU A 32 0.77 -14.13 19.74
CA LEU A 32 1.21 -12.86 19.20
C LEU A 32 0.05 -11.85 19.12
N PRO A 33 0.31 -10.55 19.36
CA PRO A 33 -0.65 -9.50 19.04
C PRO A 33 -1.07 -9.56 17.57
N TYR A 34 -2.31 -9.20 17.26
CA TYR A 34 -2.84 -9.25 15.88
C TYR A 34 -2.02 -8.44 14.89
N THR A 35 -1.47 -7.29 15.30
CA THR A 35 -0.57 -6.48 14.48
C THR A 35 0.70 -7.24 14.10
N ILE A 36 1.31 -7.94 15.05
CA ILE A 36 2.50 -8.78 14.82
C ILE A 36 2.17 -10.00 13.95
N LYS A 37 0.96 -10.55 14.08
CA LYS A 37 0.48 -11.64 13.20
C LYS A 37 0.40 -11.20 11.73
N ILE A 38 0.00 -9.96 11.45
CA ILE A 38 -0.03 -9.42 10.08
C ILE A 38 1.40 -9.27 9.53
N LEU A 39 2.35 -8.78 10.32
CA LEU A 39 3.76 -8.72 9.94
C LEU A 39 4.32 -10.11 9.66
N LEU A 40 4.05 -11.07 10.56
CA LEU A 40 4.49 -12.46 10.42
C LEU A 40 3.91 -13.12 9.15
N GLU A 41 2.64 -12.85 8.81
CA GLU A 41 2.03 -13.34 7.57
C GLU A 41 2.76 -12.78 6.34
N SER A 42 3.06 -11.49 6.33
CA SER A 42 3.76 -10.86 5.20
C SER A 42 5.13 -11.49 4.98
N ILE A 43 5.92 -11.69 6.04
CA ILE A 43 7.22 -12.36 5.92
C ILE A 43 7.05 -13.79 5.44
N LEU A 44 6.16 -14.57 6.07
CA LEU A 44 5.94 -15.98 5.76
C LEU A 44 5.51 -16.18 4.29
N ARG A 45 4.62 -15.32 3.77
CA ARG A 45 4.14 -15.37 2.39
C ARG A 45 5.22 -14.97 1.39
N ASN A 46 6.10 -14.04 1.74
CA ASN A 46 7.15 -13.51 0.87
C ASN A 46 8.51 -14.19 1.04
N LEU A 47 8.63 -15.24 1.86
CA LEU A 47 9.89 -15.99 2.03
C LEU A 47 10.52 -16.35 0.68
N ASP A 48 11.72 -15.81 0.46
CA ASP A 48 12.54 -15.97 -0.74
C ASP A 48 13.97 -16.40 -0.42
N GLY A 49 14.34 -16.44 0.87
CA GLY A 49 15.69 -16.77 1.35
C GLY A 49 16.71 -15.64 1.17
N ASN A 50 16.26 -14.44 0.81
CA ASN A 50 17.07 -13.26 0.65
C ASN A 50 16.48 -12.09 1.44
N ALA A 51 15.50 -11.37 0.89
CA ALA A 51 14.85 -10.26 1.58
C ALA A 51 13.95 -10.75 2.72
N PHE A 52 13.41 -11.95 2.62
CA PHE A 52 12.57 -12.55 3.65
C PHE A 52 13.14 -13.93 4.02
N SER A 53 13.65 -14.04 5.25
CA SER A 53 14.35 -15.21 5.76
C SER A 53 13.53 -15.98 6.81
N GLU A 54 13.86 -17.27 7.01
CA GLU A 54 13.25 -18.05 8.09
C GLU A 54 13.66 -17.53 9.47
N GLU A 55 14.80 -16.86 9.55
CA GLU A 55 15.27 -16.16 10.75
C GLU A 55 14.31 -15.04 11.14
N ASP A 56 13.81 -14.27 10.18
CA ASP A 56 12.83 -13.20 10.43
C ASP A 56 11.51 -13.75 10.98
N VAL A 57 11.05 -14.88 10.42
CA VAL A 57 9.87 -15.60 10.91
C VAL A 57 10.06 -16.03 12.37
N LYS A 58 11.23 -16.61 12.70
CA LYS A 58 11.56 -17.03 14.06
C LYS A 58 11.69 -15.83 15.01
N ALA A 59 12.26 -14.72 14.55
CA ALA A 59 12.42 -13.51 15.32
C ALA A 59 11.06 -12.91 15.71
N LEU A 60 10.13 -12.79 14.75
CA LEU A 60 8.76 -12.32 15.02
C LEU A 60 7.96 -13.31 15.86
N ALA A 61 8.11 -14.61 15.64
CA ALA A 61 7.45 -15.63 16.45
C ALA A 61 7.87 -15.59 17.93
N ALA A 62 9.07 -15.10 18.21
CA ALA A 62 9.61 -14.91 19.55
C ALA A 62 9.39 -13.48 20.10
N TYR A 63 8.52 -12.67 19.49
CA TYR A 63 8.27 -11.30 19.92
C TYR A 63 7.74 -11.23 21.37
N ASP A 64 8.38 -10.39 22.18
CA ASP A 64 7.97 -10.08 23.55
C ASP A 64 7.79 -8.57 23.70
N ALA A 65 6.54 -8.14 23.94
CA ALA A 65 6.20 -6.73 24.11
C ALA A 65 6.87 -6.07 25.34
N ARG A 66 7.32 -6.86 26.32
CA ARG A 66 8.02 -6.36 27.52
C ARG A 66 9.52 -6.22 27.31
N ASN A 67 10.06 -6.88 26.28
CA ASN A 67 11.48 -6.90 25.96
C ASN A 67 11.66 -7.00 24.44
N VAL A 68 11.27 -5.92 23.75
CA VAL A 68 11.42 -5.84 22.29
C VAL A 68 12.91 -5.81 21.96
N LYS A 69 13.38 -6.83 21.25
CA LYS A 69 14.77 -6.93 20.81
C LYS A 69 15.04 -5.94 19.68
N ASP A 70 16.29 -5.49 19.60
CA ASP A 70 16.79 -4.67 18.50
C ASP A 70 17.09 -5.58 17.29
N VAL A 71 16.03 -5.92 16.55
CA VAL A 71 16.07 -6.74 15.35
C VAL A 71 15.26 -6.04 14.28
N GLU A 72 15.90 -5.74 13.16
CA GLU A 72 15.22 -5.21 11.98
C GLU A 72 14.49 -6.34 11.24
N ILE A 73 13.30 -6.05 10.74
CA ILE A 73 12.48 -7.00 9.99
C ILE A 73 12.03 -6.35 8.70
N ASN A 74 12.04 -7.12 7.61
CA ASN A 74 11.47 -6.67 6.35
C ASN A 74 9.96 -6.80 6.38
N PHE A 75 9.28 -5.86 5.72
CA PHE A 75 7.84 -5.85 5.60
C PHE A 75 7.43 -5.44 4.19
N MET A 76 6.72 -6.33 3.50
CA MET A 76 6.10 -6.03 2.21
C MET A 76 4.62 -5.70 2.46
N PRO A 77 4.18 -4.43 2.33
CA PRO A 77 2.77 -4.09 2.46
C PRO A 77 1.94 -4.74 1.35
N GLY A 78 0.63 -4.83 1.56
CA GLY A 78 -0.28 -5.31 0.52
C GLY A 78 -0.51 -4.30 -0.60
N ARG A 79 -0.34 -3.01 -0.32
CA ARG A 79 -0.56 -1.87 -1.22
C ARG A 79 0.04 -0.58 -0.66
N VAL A 80 0.02 0.48 -1.48
CA VAL A 80 0.39 1.85 -1.10
C VAL A 80 -0.78 2.80 -1.38
N VAL A 81 -0.96 3.81 -0.52
CA VAL A 81 -1.91 4.92 -0.75
C VAL A 81 -1.19 6.25 -0.78
N LEU A 82 -1.48 7.09 -1.76
CA LEU A 82 -0.91 8.41 -1.94
C LEU A 82 -2.01 9.48 -1.94
N GLN A 83 -1.63 10.69 -1.56
CA GLN A 83 -2.41 11.91 -1.79
C GLN A 83 -1.67 12.81 -2.79
N ASP A 84 -2.32 13.79 -3.41
CA ASP A 84 -1.76 14.48 -4.58
C ASP A 84 -0.53 15.36 -4.33
N PHE A 85 -0.28 15.87 -3.12
CA PHE A 85 0.93 16.65 -2.79
C PHE A 85 2.18 15.79 -2.70
N THR A 86 2.07 14.55 -2.22
CA THR A 86 3.20 13.61 -2.13
C THR A 86 3.22 12.60 -3.28
N GLY A 87 2.08 12.35 -3.91
CA GLY A 87 1.94 11.43 -5.02
C GLY A 87 2.41 12.00 -6.36
N VAL A 88 2.26 13.31 -6.58
CA VAL A 88 2.89 13.97 -7.75
C VAL A 88 4.42 13.79 -7.73
N PRO A 89 5.16 14.17 -6.66
CA PRO A 89 6.60 13.95 -6.65
C PRO A 89 6.98 12.47 -6.77
N ALA A 90 6.22 11.54 -6.17
CA ALA A 90 6.49 10.11 -6.34
C ALA A 90 6.37 9.64 -7.81
N VAL A 91 5.39 10.14 -8.56
CA VAL A 91 5.26 9.83 -10.00
C VAL A 91 6.39 10.49 -10.81
N VAL A 92 6.84 11.69 -10.40
CA VAL A 92 8.03 12.33 -10.99
C VAL A 92 9.28 11.48 -10.75
N ASP A 93 9.47 10.95 -9.54
CA ASP A 93 10.63 10.13 -9.19
C ASP A 93 10.63 8.80 -9.94
N LEU A 94 9.48 8.14 -10.08
CA LEU A 94 9.33 6.97 -10.96
C LEU A 94 9.69 7.29 -12.42
N ALA A 95 9.24 8.44 -12.95
CA ALA A 95 9.59 8.89 -14.30
C ALA A 95 11.10 9.18 -14.45
N ALA A 96 11.70 9.80 -13.44
CA ALA A 96 13.14 10.09 -13.40
C ALA A 96 13.96 8.80 -13.33
N MET A 97 13.54 7.82 -12.53
CA MET A 97 14.15 6.50 -12.45
C MET A 97 14.06 5.74 -13.78
N ARG A 98 12.92 5.80 -14.49
CA ARG A 98 12.80 5.26 -15.86
C ARG A 98 13.81 5.89 -16.82
N ALA A 99 13.93 7.22 -16.79
CA ALA A 99 14.89 7.93 -17.62
C ALA A 99 16.35 7.58 -17.26
N ALA A 100 16.67 7.40 -15.97
CA ALA A 100 17.98 6.96 -15.51
C ALA A 100 18.30 5.53 -15.96
N MET A 101 17.35 4.60 -15.80
CA MET A 101 17.47 3.22 -16.26
C MET A 101 17.77 3.15 -17.76
N GLN A 102 17.07 3.95 -18.57
CA GLN A 102 17.31 4.05 -20.01
C GLN A 102 18.73 4.55 -20.33
N ARG A 103 19.20 5.62 -19.66
CA ARG A 103 20.55 6.17 -19.86
C ARG A 103 21.65 5.17 -19.50
N MET A 104 21.38 4.27 -18.56
CA MET A 104 22.28 3.19 -18.17
C MET A 104 22.19 1.96 -19.09
N GLY A 105 21.37 1.99 -20.14
CA GLY A 105 21.17 0.88 -21.07
C GLY A 105 20.28 -0.25 -20.52
N GLY A 106 19.59 -0.02 -19.40
CA GLY A 106 18.63 -0.95 -18.83
C GLY A 106 17.24 -0.80 -19.44
N ASP A 107 16.32 -1.67 -19.00
CA ASP A 107 14.91 -1.64 -19.40
C ASP A 107 14.08 -0.75 -18.45
N PRO A 108 13.57 0.41 -18.90
CA PRO A 108 12.76 1.31 -18.07
C PRO A 108 11.48 0.66 -17.55
N GLN A 109 10.93 -0.35 -18.24
CA GLN A 109 9.70 -1.00 -17.80
C GLN A 109 9.87 -1.78 -16.48
N LYS A 110 11.11 -2.06 -16.08
CA LYS A 110 11.40 -2.64 -14.75
C LYS A 110 11.17 -1.66 -13.60
N VAL A 111 11.08 -0.36 -13.87
CA VAL A 111 10.68 0.65 -12.87
C VAL A 111 9.17 0.75 -12.92
N ASN A 112 8.51 0.01 -12.03
CA ASN A 112 7.06 -0.04 -11.88
C ASN A 112 6.68 -0.42 -10.44
N PRO A 113 5.56 0.10 -9.89
CA PRO A 113 5.03 -0.38 -8.62
C PRO A 113 4.84 -1.90 -8.57
N LEU A 114 5.32 -2.53 -7.50
CA LEU A 114 5.21 -3.98 -7.27
C LEU A 114 3.87 -4.39 -6.64
N VAL A 115 3.29 -3.46 -5.89
CA VAL A 115 2.00 -3.59 -5.23
C VAL A 115 1.01 -2.56 -5.79
N PRO A 116 -0.30 -2.74 -5.61
CA PRO A 116 -1.29 -1.73 -5.95
C PRO A 116 -0.99 -0.39 -5.29
N CYS A 117 -1.04 0.69 -6.06
CA CYS A 117 -0.84 2.06 -5.61
C CYS A 117 -2.06 2.90 -5.97
N ASP A 118 -2.74 3.42 -4.96
CA ASP A 118 -3.92 4.27 -5.12
C ASP A 118 -3.58 5.71 -4.74
N LEU A 119 -3.61 6.63 -5.70
CA LEU A 119 -3.46 8.06 -5.45
C LEU A 119 -4.83 8.74 -5.41
N VAL A 120 -5.15 9.43 -4.32
CA VAL A 120 -6.38 10.21 -4.18
C VAL A 120 -6.07 11.70 -4.33
N ILE A 121 -6.81 12.40 -5.19
CA ILE A 121 -6.69 13.86 -5.33
C ILE A 121 -7.68 14.52 -4.38
N ASP A 122 -7.17 15.09 -3.30
CA ASP A 122 -7.99 15.70 -2.23
C ASP A 122 -7.37 16.95 -1.57
N HIS A 123 -6.10 17.26 -1.81
CA HIS A 123 -5.40 18.45 -1.26
C HIS A 123 -5.42 19.67 -2.20
N SER A 124 -6.07 19.55 -3.35
CA SER A 124 -6.12 20.57 -4.40
C SER A 124 -7.25 21.59 -4.26
N VAL A 125 -8.41 21.17 -3.72
CA VAL A 125 -9.60 22.01 -3.59
C VAL A 125 -9.41 23.02 -2.47
N GLN A 126 -9.73 24.29 -2.76
CA GLN A 126 -9.77 25.38 -1.79
C GLN A 126 -11.19 25.94 -1.67
N VAL A 127 -11.48 26.59 -0.55
CA VAL A 127 -12.77 27.25 -0.32
C VAL A 127 -12.70 28.69 -0.86
N ASP A 128 -12.77 28.85 -2.18
CA ASP A 128 -12.80 30.16 -2.84
C ASP A 128 -14.19 30.83 -2.75
N ALA A 129 -15.25 30.01 -2.75
CA ALA A 129 -16.64 30.40 -2.56
C ALA A 129 -17.31 29.53 -1.47
N PHE A 130 -18.20 30.14 -0.68
CA PHE A 130 -18.95 29.47 0.38
C PHE A 130 -20.35 30.08 0.55
N GLY A 131 -21.26 29.35 1.21
CA GLY A 131 -22.58 29.87 1.60
C GLY A 131 -23.62 30.00 0.49
N SER A 132 -23.38 29.41 -0.69
CA SER A 132 -24.33 29.41 -1.82
C SER A 132 -24.43 28.01 -2.45
N GLN A 133 -25.52 27.76 -3.18
CA GLN A 133 -25.70 26.51 -3.93
C GLN A 133 -24.65 26.33 -5.05
N ASP A 134 -24.09 27.44 -5.55
CA ASP A 134 -23.07 27.44 -6.61
C ASP A 134 -21.63 27.29 -6.07
N ALA A 135 -21.44 27.28 -4.75
CA ALA A 135 -20.11 27.27 -4.13
C ALA A 135 -19.28 26.05 -4.57
N LEU A 136 -19.85 24.84 -4.54
CA LEU A 136 -19.16 23.62 -4.95
C LEU A 136 -18.71 23.70 -6.42
N LYS A 137 -19.61 24.07 -7.33
CA LYS A 137 -19.31 24.22 -8.76
C LYS A 137 -18.22 25.26 -9.00
N THR A 138 -18.25 26.37 -8.26
CA THR A 138 -17.27 27.44 -8.37
C THR A 138 -15.89 26.96 -7.92
N ASN A 139 -15.80 26.30 -6.76
CA ASN A 139 -14.55 25.80 -6.21
C ASN A 139 -13.94 24.70 -7.12
N SER A 140 -14.75 23.76 -7.61
CA SER A 140 -14.27 22.71 -8.53
C SER A 140 -13.75 23.28 -9.86
N ARG A 141 -14.38 24.33 -10.39
CA ARG A 141 -13.88 25.00 -11.61
C ARG A 141 -12.52 25.64 -11.36
N ILE A 142 -12.39 26.40 -10.27
CA ILE A 142 -11.15 27.10 -9.92
C ILE A 142 -10.02 26.10 -9.62
N GLU A 143 -10.33 25.02 -8.90
CA GLU A 143 -9.41 23.92 -8.62
C GLU A 143 -8.83 23.34 -9.91
N PHE A 144 -9.69 23.02 -10.89
CA PHE A 144 -9.25 22.45 -12.16
C PHE A 144 -8.40 23.43 -12.97
N GLU A 145 -8.79 24.72 -13.01
CA GLU A 145 -8.01 25.78 -13.67
C GLU A 145 -6.61 25.94 -13.05
N ARG A 146 -6.48 25.81 -11.72
CA ARG A 146 -5.19 25.95 -11.02
C ARG A 146 -4.29 24.72 -11.13
N ASN A 147 -4.85 23.53 -11.29
CA ASN A 147 -4.12 22.25 -11.17
C ASN A 147 -4.09 21.44 -12.47
N GLN A 148 -4.47 22.03 -13.61
CA GLN A 148 -4.58 21.33 -14.89
C GLN A 148 -3.33 20.49 -15.22
N GLU A 149 -2.14 21.08 -15.15
CA GLU A 149 -0.88 20.37 -15.47
C GLU A 149 -0.63 19.18 -14.53
N ARG A 150 -0.89 19.34 -13.22
CA ARG A 150 -0.75 18.25 -12.24
C ARG A 150 -1.71 17.10 -12.57
N TYR A 151 -2.94 17.41 -12.98
CA TYR A 151 -3.93 16.36 -13.32
C TYR A 151 -3.62 15.66 -14.63
N GLU A 152 -3.14 16.40 -15.63
CA GLU A 152 -2.66 15.81 -16.88
C GLU A 152 -1.46 14.89 -16.61
N PHE A 153 -0.53 15.29 -15.75
CA PHE A 153 0.61 14.48 -15.34
C PHE A 153 0.20 13.21 -14.59
N LEU A 154 -0.71 13.31 -13.61
CA LEU A 154 -1.21 12.15 -12.88
C LEU A 154 -2.00 11.19 -13.79
N LYS A 155 -2.78 11.73 -14.72
CA LYS A 155 -3.49 10.95 -15.73
C LYS A 155 -2.54 10.20 -16.66
N TRP A 156 -1.44 10.84 -17.07
CA TRP A 156 -0.36 10.16 -17.76
C TRP A 156 0.22 9.03 -16.89
N GLY A 157 0.52 9.30 -15.62
CA GLY A 157 1.04 8.31 -14.68
C GLY A 157 0.17 7.06 -14.59
N GLN A 158 -1.15 7.22 -14.51
CA GLN A 158 -2.11 6.10 -14.52
C GLN A 158 -2.04 5.23 -15.77
N THR A 159 -1.65 5.80 -16.91
CA THR A 159 -1.47 5.04 -18.16
C THR A 159 -0.05 4.51 -18.35
N ALA A 160 0.92 5.10 -17.66
CA ALA A 160 2.34 4.79 -17.82
C ALA A 160 2.83 3.68 -16.88
N PHE A 161 2.18 3.50 -15.73
CA PHE A 161 2.56 2.51 -14.71
C PHE A 161 1.46 1.49 -14.48
N ASP A 162 1.84 0.21 -14.44
CA ASP A 162 0.94 -0.85 -14.00
C ASP A 162 0.71 -0.74 -12.49
N ASN A 163 -0.42 -1.27 -12.01
CA ASN A 163 -0.84 -1.24 -10.60
C ASN A 163 -1.04 0.17 -10.02
N PHE A 164 -1.02 1.23 -10.84
CA PHE A 164 -1.23 2.60 -10.39
C PHE A 164 -2.61 3.12 -10.79
N ARG A 165 -3.37 3.61 -9.82
CA ARG A 165 -4.72 4.17 -10.03
C ARG A 165 -4.83 5.56 -9.41
N VAL A 166 -5.46 6.48 -10.13
CA VAL A 166 -5.78 7.82 -9.63
C VAL A 166 -7.29 7.92 -9.38
N VAL A 167 -7.66 8.26 -8.16
CA VAL A 167 -9.01 8.66 -7.77
C VAL A 167 -9.17 10.15 -8.06
N PRO A 168 -10.13 10.55 -8.90
CA PRO A 168 -10.26 11.92 -9.37
C PRO A 168 -10.69 12.89 -8.25
N PRO A 169 -10.49 14.20 -8.44
CA PRO A 169 -10.89 15.21 -7.48
C PRO A 169 -12.41 15.19 -7.21
N ALA A 170 -12.81 15.78 -6.08
CA ALA A 170 -14.19 15.84 -5.60
C ALA A 170 -14.86 14.47 -5.35
N THR A 171 -14.08 13.39 -5.23
CA THR A 171 -14.59 12.05 -4.84
C THR A 171 -14.66 11.89 -3.32
N GLY A 172 -13.77 12.56 -2.57
CA GLY A 172 -13.66 12.48 -1.12
C GLY A 172 -12.21 12.71 -0.66
N ILE A 173 -11.97 12.56 0.64
CA ILE A 173 -10.62 12.64 1.23
C ILE A 173 -9.98 11.26 1.32
N VAL A 174 -8.66 11.19 1.16
CA VAL A 174 -7.87 9.96 0.97
C VAL A 174 -8.22 8.87 1.98
N HIS A 175 -8.34 9.21 3.27
CA HIS A 175 -8.60 8.23 4.33
C HIS A 175 -10.06 7.76 4.38
N GLN A 176 -11.01 8.62 4.03
CA GLN A 176 -12.42 8.25 3.94
C GLN A 176 -12.66 7.35 2.73
N VAL A 177 -12.11 7.74 1.56
CA VAL A 177 -12.14 6.91 0.35
C VAL A 177 -11.45 5.56 0.61
N ASN A 178 -10.36 5.56 1.39
CA ASN A 178 -9.67 4.33 1.76
C ASN A 178 -10.57 3.39 2.58
N LEU A 179 -11.23 3.91 3.62
CA LEU A 179 -12.14 3.14 4.46
C LEU A 179 -13.37 2.62 3.70
N GLU A 180 -13.98 3.46 2.87
CA GLU A 180 -15.28 3.17 2.25
C GLU A 180 -15.17 2.39 0.93
N TYR A 181 -14.02 2.44 0.25
CA TYR A 181 -13.90 1.94 -1.13
C TYR A 181 -12.62 1.15 -1.41
N LEU A 182 -11.44 1.66 -1.02
CA LEU A 182 -10.17 1.05 -1.41
C LEU A 182 -9.85 -0.20 -0.59
N ALA A 183 -10.05 -0.13 0.74
CA ALA A 183 -9.72 -1.21 1.66
C ALA A 183 -10.44 -2.52 1.29
N LYS A 184 -9.71 -3.63 1.40
CA LYS A 184 -10.27 -4.97 1.14
C LYS A 184 -10.37 -5.81 2.39
N VAL A 185 -9.65 -5.44 3.46
CA VAL A 185 -9.47 -6.23 4.70
C VAL A 185 -8.71 -7.54 4.46
N VAL A 186 -9.06 -8.28 3.40
CA VAL A 186 -8.35 -9.44 2.87
C VAL A 186 -8.19 -9.26 1.36
N TRP A 187 -6.94 -9.28 0.89
CA TRP A 187 -6.62 -9.28 -0.54
C TRP A 187 -6.57 -10.68 -1.10
N GLU A 188 -6.81 -10.78 -2.40
CA GLU A 188 -6.50 -11.97 -3.20
C GLU A 188 -5.49 -11.60 -4.29
N LYS A 189 -4.38 -12.34 -4.37
CA LYS A 189 -3.41 -12.27 -5.48
C LYS A 189 -3.04 -13.68 -5.91
N ASP A 190 -3.22 -13.99 -7.20
CA ASP A 190 -2.93 -15.30 -7.79
C ASP A 190 -3.55 -16.48 -6.99
N GLY A 191 -4.79 -16.29 -6.53
CA GLY A 191 -5.53 -17.28 -5.72
C GLY A 191 -5.06 -17.40 -4.25
N THR A 192 -4.12 -16.56 -3.81
CA THR A 192 -3.64 -16.50 -2.42
C THR A 192 -4.36 -15.37 -1.67
N LEU A 193 -4.93 -15.69 -0.50
CA LEU A 193 -5.54 -14.71 0.39
C LEU A 193 -4.56 -14.26 1.48
N PHE A 194 -4.52 -12.95 1.75
CA PHE A 194 -3.67 -12.36 2.78
C PHE A 194 -4.31 -11.11 3.39
N PRO A 195 -3.96 -10.73 4.63
CA PRO A 195 -4.49 -9.52 5.26
C PRO A 195 -4.14 -8.25 4.48
N ASP A 196 -5.09 -7.33 4.40
CA ASP A 196 -4.81 -5.99 3.90
C ASP A 196 -3.86 -5.27 4.85
N SER A 197 -2.86 -4.62 4.25
CA SER A 197 -1.90 -3.79 4.93
C SER A 197 -1.34 -2.77 3.96
N LEU A 198 -0.99 -1.59 4.46
CA LEU A 198 -0.48 -0.52 3.62
C LEU A 198 0.47 0.42 4.34
N VAL A 199 1.31 1.05 3.54
CA VAL A 199 1.92 2.33 3.89
C VAL A 199 1.28 3.43 3.05
N GLY A 200 1.28 4.66 3.54
CA GLY A 200 0.80 5.79 2.76
C GLY A 200 1.61 7.04 2.98
N THR A 201 1.58 7.95 2.01
CA THR A 201 2.36 9.20 2.07
C THR A 201 1.63 10.32 2.83
N ASP A 202 0.82 9.94 3.81
CA ASP A 202 0.13 10.85 4.73
C ASP A 202 0.15 10.28 6.16
N SER A 203 0.37 11.15 7.15
CA SER A 203 0.47 10.73 8.56
C SER A 203 -0.80 10.08 9.11
N HIS A 204 -1.98 10.41 8.58
CA HIS A 204 -3.25 9.86 9.03
C HIS A 204 -3.64 8.55 8.34
N THR A 205 -2.75 7.94 7.54
CA THR A 205 -2.96 6.59 7.00
C THR A 205 -3.30 5.58 8.11
N THR A 206 -2.87 5.85 9.35
CA THR A 206 -3.26 5.11 10.55
C THR A 206 -4.77 5.02 10.80
N MET A 207 -5.60 5.87 10.19
CA MET A 207 -7.06 5.82 10.31
C MET A 207 -7.63 4.45 9.88
N ILE A 208 -6.99 3.80 8.89
CA ILE A 208 -7.40 2.50 8.37
C ILE A 208 -7.29 1.36 9.40
N ASN A 209 -6.48 1.55 10.45
CA ASN A 209 -6.33 0.58 11.54
C ASN A 209 -7.65 0.34 12.29
N GLY A 210 -8.58 1.31 12.27
CA GLY A 210 -9.93 1.13 12.81
C GLY A 210 -10.76 0.05 12.12
N LEU A 211 -10.39 -0.34 10.90
CA LEU A 211 -11.03 -1.41 10.11
C LEU A 211 -10.29 -2.75 10.23
N GLY A 212 -9.26 -2.85 11.09
CA GLY A 212 -8.44 -4.07 11.23
C GLY A 212 -7.39 -4.26 10.13
N VAL A 213 -7.11 -3.23 9.34
CA VAL A 213 -6.07 -3.20 8.30
C VAL A 213 -4.84 -2.52 8.90
N LEU A 214 -3.69 -3.19 8.89
CA LEU A 214 -2.46 -2.62 9.45
C LEU A 214 -1.87 -1.58 8.48
N GLY A 215 -1.81 -0.31 8.88
CA GLY A 215 -1.13 0.71 8.09
C GLY A 215 -0.73 1.97 8.84
N TRP A 216 0.23 2.69 8.25
CA TRP A 216 0.82 3.91 8.81
C TRP A 216 1.40 4.82 7.72
N GLY A 217 1.69 6.07 8.11
CA GLY A 217 2.29 7.07 7.24
C GLY A 217 3.81 6.92 7.10
N VAL A 218 4.33 7.14 5.89
CA VAL A 218 5.76 7.13 5.54
C VAL A 218 6.10 8.30 4.60
N GLY A 219 7.38 8.53 4.33
CA GLY A 219 7.81 9.50 3.31
C GLY A 219 7.54 9.01 1.88
N GLY A 220 7.70 9.92 0.90
CA GLY A 220 7.50 9.61 -0.52
C GLY A 220 8.45 8.52 -1.03
N ILE A 221 9.73 8.64 -0.69
CA ILE A 221 10.78 7.69 -1.10
C ILE A 221 10.52 6.30 -0.52
N GLU A 222 10.13 6.20 0.76
CA GLU A 222 9.79 4.90 1.35
C GLU A 222 8.54 4.29 0.69
N ALA A 223 7.57 5.11 0.30
CA ALA A 223 6.38 4.63 -0.42
C ALA A 223 6.69 4.23 -1.88
N GLU A 224 7.68 4.84 -2.53
CA GLU A 224 8.16 4.44 -3.86
C GLU A 224 8.99 3.15 -3.82
N ALA A 225 9.71 2.92 -2.72
CA ALA A 225 10.51 1.73 -2.50
C ALA A 225 9.69 0.49 -2.09
N ALA A 226 8.46 0.70 -1.60
CA ALA A 226 7.52 -0.33 -1.18
C ALA A 226 6.77 -0.99 -2.35
#